data_AF-A0A0S7WF19-F1
#
_entry.id   AF-A0A0S7WF19-F1
#
_cell.length_a   1.000
_cell.length_b   1.000
_cell.length_c   1.000
_cell.angle_alpha   90.00
_cell.angle_beta   90.00
_cell.angle_gamma   90.00
#
_symmetry.space_group_name_H-M   'P 1'
#
loop_
_entity.id
_entity.type
_entity.pdbx_description
1 polymer ?
#
loop_
_entity_poly.entity_id
_entity_poly.type
_entity_poly.pdbx_seq_one_letter_code
_entity_poly.pdbx_strand_id
1 'polypeptide(L)' 'MKDYYKILGIKETAPAEDIRARWIELIRKFHPDGQTVGGAEAERLKEINEAYGVLKHPSARAYYDLQRAY' A
#
# COMPACT_ATOMS: atom_id res chain seq x y z
N MET A 1 -11.39 8.75 4.60
CA MET A 1 -10.25 8.40 3.72
C MET A 1 -9.62 7.11 4.23
N LYS A 2 -9.34 6.10 3.39
CA LYS A 2 -8.50 4.95 3.81
C LYS A 2 -7.09 5.45 4.09
N ASP A 3 -6.43 5.01 5.17
CA ASP A 3 -5.03 5.34 5.47
C ASP A 3 -4.08 4.38 4.73
N TYR A 4 -3.66 4.75 3.51
CA TYR A 4 -2.73 3.93 2.71
C TYR A 4 -1.37 3.73 3.38
N TYR A 5 -0.93 4.73 4.16
CA TYR A 5 0.28 4.62 4.98
C TYR A 5 0.16 3.54 6.05
N LYS A 6 -0.99 3.44 6.73
CA LYS A 6 -1.24 2.38 7.72
C LYS A 6 -1.39 1.01 7.07
N ILE A 7 -2.03 0.93 5.91
CA ILE A 7 -2.17 -0.32 5.14
C ILE A 7 -0.81 -0.89 4.75
N LEU A 8 0.11 -0.05 4.29
CA LEU A 8 1.49 -0.44 3.99
C LEU A 8 2.40 -0.53 5.22
N GLY A 9 1.93 -0.10 6.41
CA GLY A 9 2.71 -0.09 7.63
C GLY A 9 3.90 0.88 7.61
N ILE A 10 3.78 1.99 6.88
CA ILE A 10 4.81 3.00 6.71
C ILE A 10 4.40 4.35 7.29
N LYS A 11 5.39 5.22 7.49
CA LYS A 11 5.16 6.62 7.82
C LYS A 11 4.77 7.40 6.57
N GLU A 12 3.99 8.47 6.77
CA GLU A 12 3.68 9.45 5.73
C GLU A 12 4.89 10.25 5.23
N THR A 13 6.03 10.16 5.91
CA THR A 13 7.31 10.72 5.46
C THR A 13 8.19 9.70 4.73
N ALA A 14 7.72 8.46 4.53
CA ALA A 14 8.53 7.41 3.92
C ALA A 14 8.90 7.77 2.46
N PRO A 15 10.17 7.56 2.05
CA PRO A 15 10.60 7.72 0.67
C PRO A 15 9.97 6.63 -0.21
N ALA A 16 9.86 6.89 -1.52
CA ALA A 16 9.26 5.96 -2.47
C ALA A 16 9.93 4.56 -2.45
N GLU A 17 11.21 4.51 -2.13
CA GLU A 17 11.97 3.27 -1.97
C GLU A 17 11.44 2.40 -0.83
N ASP A 18 11.13 3.00 0.33
CA ASP A 18 10.54 2.29 1.47
C ASP A 18 9.11 1.83 1.17
N ILE A 19 8.33 2.64 0.46
CA ILE A 19 6.97 2.29 0.04
C ILE A 19 7.02 1.02 -0.83
N ARG A 20 7.96 0.98 -1.78
CA ARG A 20 8.18 -0.19 -2.64
C ARG A 20 8.70 -1.39 -1.86
N ALA A 21 9.67 -1.20 -0.96
CA ALA A 21 10.23 -2.29 -0.16
C ALA A 21 9.15 -2.96 0.69
N ARG A 22 8.35 -2.16 1.41
CA ARG A 22 7.23 -2.65 2.23
C ARG A 22 6.14 -3.32 1.40
N TRP A 23 5.80 -2.77 0.24
CA TRP A 23 4.87 -3.43 -0.68
C TRP A 23 5.37 -4.82 -1.08
N ILE A 24 6.65 -4.96 -1.48
CA ILE A 24 7.25 -6.27 -1.83
C ILE A 24 7.20 -7.25 -0.65
N GLU A 25 7.54 -6.79 0.55
CA GLU A 25 7.49 -7.63 1.76
C GLU A 25 6.07 -8.11 2.06
N LEU A 26 5.07 -7.24 1.93
CA LEU A 26 3.66 -7.58 2.12
C LEU A 26 3.18 -8.56 1.04
N ILE A 27 3.51 -8.32 -0.22
CA ILE A 27 3.19 -9.27 -1.30
C ILE A 27 3.84 -10.63 -1.03
N ARG A 28 5.09 -10.70 -0.59
CA ARG A 28 5.74 -11.98 -0.23
C ARG A 28 5.09 -12.65 0.98
N LYS A 29 4.61 -11.87 1.95
CA LYS A 29 3.94 -12.39 3.15
C LYS A 29 2.56 -12.96 2.84
N PHE A 30 1.80 -12.29 1.97
CA PHE A 30 0.46 -12.72 1.57
C PHE A 30 0.45 -13.58 0.30
N HIS A 31 1.60 -13.73 -0.38
CA HIS A 31 1.78 -14.52 -1.60
C HIS A 31 3.14 -15.27 -1.56
N PRO A 32 3.42 -16.08 -0.51
CA PRO A 32 4.73 -16.72 -0.34
C PRO A 32 5.07 -17.73 -1.45
N ASP A 33 4.06 -18.31 -2.10
CA ASP A 33 4.23 -19.40 -3.08
C ASP A 33 3.37 -19.22 -4.35
N GLY A 34 2.94 -17.99 -4.65
CA GLY A 34 2.04 -17.74 -5.79
C GLY A 34 0.63 -18.34 -5.65
N GLN A 35 0.32 -18.99 -4.53
CA GLN A 35 -1.01 -19.50 -4.22
C GLN A 35 -2.01 -18.36 -4.08
N THR A 36 -3.16 -18.48 -4.74
CA THR A 36 -4.28 -17.56 -4.55
C THR A 36 -4.76 -17.64 -3.12
N VAL A 37 -4.50 -16.59 -2.35
CA VAL A 37 -5.11 -16.43 -1.04
C VAL A 37 -6.59 -16.10 -1.18
N GLY A 38 -7.44 -16.75 -0.38
CA GLY A 38 -8.88 -16.58 -0.40
C GLY A 38 -9.38 -15.79 0.80
N GLY A 39 -10.54 -15.14 0.68
CA GLY A 39 -11.18 -14.43 1.79
C GLY A 39 -10.41 -13.16 2.20
N ALA A 40 -10.17 -13.00 3.50
CA ALA A 40 -9.64 -11.77 4.10
C ALA A 40 -8.23 -11.38 3.62
N GLU A 41 -7.43 -12.35 3.19
CA GLU A 41 -6.08 -12.12 2.68
C GLU A 41 -6.10 -11.50 1.27
N ALA A 42 -7.07 -11.89 0.43
CA ALA A 42 -7.29 -11.31 -0.89
C ALA A 42 -7.72 -9.84 -0.78
N GLU A 43 -8.59 -9.52 0.19
CA GLU A 43 -9.00 -8.14 0.46
C GLU A 43 -7.82 -7.27 0.90
N ARG A 44 -6.99 -7.76 1.85
CA ARG A 44 -5.77 -7.07 2.26
C ARG A 44 -4.82 -6.82 1.10
N LEU A 45 -4.59 -7.82 0.25
CA LEU A 45 -3.75 -7.67 -0.95
C LEU A 45 -4.29 -6.60 -1.91
N LYS A 46 -5.61 -6.51 -2.05
CA LYS A 46 -6.27 -5.50 -2.85
C LYS A 46 -6.01 -4.11 -2.28
N GLU A 47 -6.15 -3.94 -0.97
CA GLU A 47 -5.85 -2.69 -0.26
C GLU A 47 -4.36 -2.30 -0.36
N ILE A 48 -3.45 -3.27 -0.24
CA ILE A 48 -2.00 -3.06 -0.35
C ILE A 48 -1.63 -2.57 -1.77
N ASN A 49 -2.21 -3.17 -2.80
CA ASN A 49 -1.98 -2.74 -4.19
C ASN A 49 -2.57 -1.37 -4.49
N GLU A 50 -3.78 -1.08 -3.98
CA GLU A 50 -4.40 0.24 -4.07
C GLU A 50 -3.53 1.32 -3.39
N ALA A 51 -3.09 1.05 -2.16
CA ALA A 51 -2.20 1.93 -1.40
C ALA A 51 -0.88 2.19 -2.14
N TYR A 52 -0.23 1.15 -2.64
CA TYR A 52 1.01 1.28 -3.40
C TYR A 52 0.79 2.07 -4.70
N GLY A 53 -0.31 1.82 -5.42
CA GLY A 53 -0.64 2.52 -6.66
C GLY A 53 -0.75 4.03 -6.49
N VAL A 54 -1.34 4.47 -5.38
CA VAL A 54 -1.47 5.90 -5.05
C VAL A 54 -0.15 6.47 -4.51
N LEU A 55 0.48 5.79 -3.55
CA LEU A 55 1.63 6.33 -2.83
C LEU A 55 2.94 6.28 -3.62
N LYS A 56 3.09 5.38 -4.59
CA LYS A 56 4.30 5.30 -5.43
C LYS A 56 4.44 6.48 -6.39
N HIS A 57 3.33 7.14 -6.74
CA HIS A 57 3.33 8.25 -7.68
C HIS A 57 3.27 9.58 -6.91
N PRO A 58 4.28 10.46 -7.03
CA PRO A 58 4.32 11.70 -6.25
C PRO A 58 3.10 12.60 -6.50
N SER A 59 2.61 12.68 -7.74
CA SER A 59 1.41 13.45 -8.07
C SER A 59 0.13 12.86 -7.44
N ALA A 60 -0.03 11.53 -7.45
CA ALA A 60 -1.18 10.86 -6.85
C ALA A 60 -1.13 10.89 -5.32
N ARG A 61 0.06 10.75 -4.74
CA ARG A 61 0.33 10.92 -3.31
C ARG A 61 -0.02 12.33 -2.85
N ALA A 62 0.43 13.36 -3.56
CA ALA A 62 0.09 14.75 -3.24
C ALA A 62 -1.41 15.01 -3.29
N TYR A 63 -2.10 14.49 -4.33
CA TYR A 63 -3.55 14.59 -4.41
C TYR A 63 -4.25 13.84 -3.26
N TYR A 64 -3.79 12.64 -2.95
CA TYR A 64 -4.29 11.86 -1.82
C TYR A 64 -4.08 12.57 -0.48
N ASP A 65 -2.90 13.14 -0.25
CA ASP A 65 -2.59 13.88 0.98
C ASP A 65 -3.47 15.14 1.10
N LEU A 66 -3.74 15.84 0.00
CA LEU A 66 -4.69 16.96 -0.04
C LEU A 66 -6.12 16.54 0.27
N GLN A 67 -6.58 15.43 -0.32
CA GLN A 67 -7.92 14.89 -0.08
C GLN A 67 -8.09 14.34 1.34
N ARG A 68 -7.02 13.87 1.97
CA ARG A 68 -7.01 13.37 3.36
C ARG A 68 -7.09 14.50 4.40
N ALA A 69 -6.65 15.71 4.04
CA ALA A 69 -6.60 16.86 4.94
C ALA A 69 -7.91 17.67 4.98
N TYR A 70 -8.84 17.42 4.07
CA TYR A 70 -10.19 18.00 4.03
C TYR A 70 -11.22 17.09 4.72
#